data_AF-A0A4S9D485-F1
#
_entry.id   AF-A0A4S9D485-F1
#
_cell.length_a   1.000
_cell.length_b   1.000
_cell.length_c   1.000
_cell.angle_alpha   90.00
_cell.angle_beta   90.00
_cell.angle_gamma   90.00
#
_symmetry.space_group_name_H-M   'P 1'
#
loop_
_entity.id
_entity.type
_entity.pdbx_description
1 polymer ?
#
loop_
_entity_poly.entity_id
_entity_poly.type
_entity_poly.pdbx_seq_one_letter_code
_entity_poly.pdbx_strand_id
1 'polypeptide(L)'
;MSEVFHAAFTNPESETITELEVTGHSPEAVKTMLKHCHGIRLNPHLEIDRLEQHTDIRYYSDENDYATRKMIRDRVMARRTAVQDHTIEKRLHHLFEVYLVADEYRITSLTTHITEKVYCLLNTTIHRYLKNQKRFDFLFY
;
A
#
# COMPACT_ATOMS: atom_id res chain seq x y z
N MET A 1 -3.25 15.85 -15.45
CA MET A 1 -2.54 17.12 -15.22
C MET A 1 -3.22 17.81 -14.04
N SER A 2 -2.49 18.47 -13.14
CA SER A 2 -3.07 19.17 -11.98
C SER A 2 -3.71 20.48 -12.42
N GLU A 3 -4.98 20.69 -12.06
CA GLU A 3 -5.65 21.97 -12.30
C GLU A 3 -5.09 23.09 -11.42
N VAL A 4 -4.68 22.76 -10.18
CA VAL A 4 -4.15 23.73 -9.21
C VAL A 4 -2.79 24.25 -9.66
N PHE A 5 -1.87 23.37 -10.05
CA PHE A 5 -0.59 23.83 -10.60
C PHE A 5 -0.78 24.61 -11.90
N HIS A 6 -1.66 24.15 -12.80
CA HIS A 6 -1.94 24.89 -14.02
C HIS A 6 -2.42 26.31 -13.69
N ALA A 7 -3.43 26.46 -12.84
CA ALA A 7 -3.93 27.77 -12.43
C ALA A 7 -2.86 28.64 -11.76
N ALA A 8 -2.03 28.06 -10.88
CA ALA A 8 -0.98 28.80 -10.17
C ALA A 8 0.10 29.36 -11.12
N PHE A 9 0.45 28.63 -12.18
CA PHE A 9 1.54 29.01 -13.09
C PHE A 9 1.08 29.71 -14.38
N THR A 10 -0.21 29.68 -14.71
CA THR A 10 -0.74 30.33 -15.92
C THR A 10 -1.65 31.53 -15.62
N ASN A 11 -1.79 31.95 -14.36
CA ASN A 11 -2.63 33.08 -14.01
C ASN A 11 -1.95 34.41 -14.44
N PRO A 12 -2.54 35.17 -15.39
CA PRO A 12 -1.96 36.43 -15.86
C PRO A 12 -2.08 37.58 -14.85
N GLU A 13 -2.90 37.43 -13.81
CA GLU A 13 -3.12 38.44 -12.77
C GLU A 13 -2.24 38.25 -11.52
N SER A 14 -1.52 37.13 -11.41
CA SER A 14 -0.55 36.93 -10.34
C SER A 14 0.84 37.38 -10.76
N GLU A 15 1.66 37.84 -9.79
CA GLU A 15 3.11 37.92 -9.97
C GLU A 15 3.64 36.58 -10.50
N THR A 16 4.75 36.59 -11.25
CA THR A 16 5.32 35.37 -11.83
C THR A 16 5.72 34.39 -10.73
N ILE A 17 4.82 33.47 -10.38
CA ILE A 17 5.08 32.41 -9.40
C ILE A 17 5.99 31.40 -10.10
N THR A 18 7.23 31.27 -9.63
CA THR A 18 8.18 30.25 -10.13
C THR A 18 8.20 28.99 -9.25
N GLU A 19 7.70 29.09 -8.03
CA GLU A 19 7.72 28.02 -7.03
C GLU A 19 6.38 27.97 -6.29
N LEU A 20 5.85 26.76 -6.10
CA LEU A 20 4.66 26.52 -5.27
C LEU A 20 5.04 25.50 -4.19
N GLU A 21 4.96 25.93 -2.93
CA GLU A 21 5.21 25.05 -1.81
C GLU A 21 4.05 24.05 -1.62
N VAL A 22 4.40 22.78 -1.40
CA VAL A 22 3.44 21.73 -1.03
C VAL A 22 3.56 21.48 0.47
N THR A 23 2.57 21.94 1.23
CA THR A 23 2.57 21.85 2.70
C THR A 23 1.56 20.82 3.18
N GLY A 24 1.79 20.25 4.38
CA GLY A 24 0.84 19.33 5.02
C GLY A 24 0.83 17.88 4.51
N HIS A 25 1.68 17.53 3.54
CA HIS A 25 1.77 16.18 2.98
C HIS A 25 3.12 15.50 3.25
N SER A 26 3.12 14.17 3.32
CA SER A 26 4.36 13.41 3.48
C SER A 26 5.25 13.55 2.23
N PRO A 27 6.59 13.66 2.37
CA PRO A 27 7.51 13.71 1.24
C PRO A 27 7.34 12.53 0.28
N GLU A 28 7.00 11.36 0.80
CA GLU A 28 6.74 10.12 0.06
C GLU A 28 5.49 10.23 -0.82
N ALA A 29 4.40 10.81 -0.29
CA ALA A 29 3.17 11.04 -1.03
C ALA A 29 3.39 12.08 -2.14
N VAL A 30 4.05 13.19 -1.83
CA VAL A 30 4.41 14.24 -2.81
C VAL A 30 5.29 13.67 -3.92
N LYS A 31 6.31 12.88 -3.58
CA LYS A 31 7.17 12.21 -4.56
C LYS A 31 6.38 11.26 -5.47
N THR A 32 5.40 10.55 -4.91
CA THR A 32 4.53 9.65 -5.68
C THR A 32 3.63 10.45 -6.63
N MET A 33 3.05 11.55 -6.17
CA MET A 33 2.29 12.47 -7.01
C MET A 33 3.13 13.01 -8.17
N LEU A 34 4.34 13.48 -7.91
CA LEU A 34 5.24 14.01 -8.95
C LEU A 34 5.61 12.94 -9.97
N LYS A 35 5.96 11.72 -9.53
CA LYS A 35 6.21 10.58 -10.43
C LYS A 35 5.03 10.35 -11.38
N HIS A 36 3.80 10.37 -10.86
CA HIS A 36 2.59 10.21 -11.68
C HIS A 36 2.42 11.33 -12.69
N CYS A 37 2.62 12.59 -12.29
CA CYS A 37 2.57 13.74 -13.19
C CYS A 37 3.60 13.66 -14.33
N HIS A 38 4.77 13.06 -14.09
CA HIS A 38 5.78 12.79 -15.10
C HIS A 38 5.50 11.54 -15.96
N GLY A 39 4.37 10.87 -15.78
CA GLY A 39 4.04 9.63 -16.49
C GLY A 39 4.90 8.43 -16.06
N ILE A 40 5.65 8.54 -14.95
CA ILE A 40 6.42 7.44 -14.40
C ILE A 40 5.43 6.47 -13.77
N ARG A 41 5.40 5.24 -14.31
CA ARG A 41 4.49 4.20 -13.85
C ARG A 41 4.70 3.92 -12.36
N LEU A 42 3.70 4.22 -11.55
CA LEU A 42 3.71 3.96 -10.12
C LEU A 42 3.69 2.45 -9.88
N ASN A 43 4.82 1.88 -9.47
CA ASN A 43 4.91 0.50 -9.03
C ASN A 43 4.98 0.43 -7.49
N PRO A 44 3.82 0.44 -6.80
CA PRO A 44 3.74 0.52 -5.33
C PRO A 44 4.20 -0.78 -4.65
N HIS A 45 4.40 -1.86 -5.41
CA HIS A 45 4.92 -3.12 -4.88
C HIS A 45 6.44 -3.03 -4.61
N LEU A 46 7.17 -2.27 -5.43
CA LEU A 46 8.64 -2.27 -5.41
C LEU A 46 9.27 -1.57 -4.20
N GLU A 47 8.58 -0.59 -3.60
CA GLU A 47 9.09 0.11 -2.39
C GLU A 47 8.76 -0.66 -1.10
N ILE A 48 7.78 -1.58 -1.15
CA ILE A 48 7.27 -2.31 0.01
C ILE A 48 7.82 -3.75 0.05
N ASP A 49 7.99 -4.38 -1.12
CA ASP A 49 8.67 -5.67 -1.26
C ASP A 49 10.14 -5.62 -0.79
N ARG A 50 10.80 -4.44 -0.88
CA ARG A 50 12.16 -4.23 -0.38
C ARG A 50 12.28 -4.34 1.15
N LEU A 51 11.19 -4.09 1.89
CA LEU A 51 11.18 -4.26 3.35
C LEU A 51 11.03 -5.74 3.76
N GLU A 52 10.43 -6.58 2.91
CA GLU A 52 10.07 -7.97 3.24
C GLU A 52 11.23 -8.97 3.08
N GLN A 53 12.25 -8.65 2.28
CA GLN A 53 13.41 -9.54 2.01
C GLN A 53 14.26 -9.87 3.26
N HIS A 54 14.06 -9.21 4.39
CA HIS A 54 14.83 -9.45 5.62
C HIS A 54 14.22 -10.49 6.58
N THR A 55 13.07 -11.10 6.26
CA THR A 55 12.39 -12.05 7.17
C THR A 55 12.56 -13.52 6.78
N ASP A 56 13.67 -13.86 6.12
CA ASP A 56 13.98 -15.24 5.72
C ASP A 56 14.36 -16.08 6.96
N ILE A 57 13.33 -16.59 7.64
CA ILE A 57 13.47 -17.42 8.84
C ILE A 57 13.91 -18.82 8.40
N ARG A 58 15.20 -19.13 8.59
CA ARG A 58 15.72 -20.51 8.50
C ARG A 58 15.17 -21.32 9.67
N TYR A 59 14.48 -22.42 9.39
CA TYR A 59 14.00 -23.37 10.40
C TYR A 59 14.95 -24.57 10.51
N TYR A 60 15.38 -24.86 11.73
CA TYR A 60 15.98 -26.14 12.09
C TYR A 60 14.89 -27.22 12.15
N SER A 61 15.12 -28.33 11.44
CA SER A 61 14.30 -29.54 11.54
C SER A 61 14.99 -30.54 12.44
N ASP A 62 14.41 -30.83 13.59
CA ASP A 62 14.28 -32.20 14.07
C ASP A 62 13.28 -32.22 15.22
N GLU A 63 12.15 -32.90 15.07
CA GLU A 63 11.41 -33.56 16.16
C GLU A 63 10.10 -34.17 15.63
N ASN A 64 9.91 -35.45 15.95
CA ASN A 64 8.93 -36.37 15.35
C ASN A 64 7.51 -36.22 15.94
N ASP A 65 7.29 -35.30 16.88
CA ASP A 65 6.01 -35.11 17.55
C ASP A 65 5.02 -34.30 16.69
N TYR A 66 3.79 -34.79 16.59
CA TYR A 66 2.71 -34.12 15.84
C TYR A 66 2.29 -32.82 16.51
N ALA A 67 2.23 -32.79 17.85
CA ALA A 67 1.83 -31.58 18.58
C ALA A 67 2.85 -30.45 18.37
N THR A 68 4.15 -30.76 18.44
CA THR A 68 5.22 -29.82 18.10
C THR A 68 5.15 -29.34 16.65
N ARG A 69 4.93 -30.23 15.68
CA ARG A 69 4.75 -29.85 14.26
C ARG A 69 3.52 -28.96 14.03
N LYS A 70 2.41 -29.23 14.72
CA LYS A 70 1.19 -28.41 14.66
C LYS A 70 1.44 -27.03 15.28
N MET A 71 2.03 -26.96 16.47
CA MET A 71 2.35 -25.70 17.14
C MET A 71 3.33 -24.83 16.32
N ILE A 72 4.36 -25.42 15.73
CA ILE A 72 5.30 -24.70 14.86
C ILE A 72 4.55 -24.14 13.65
N ARG A 73 3.71 -24.96 12.99
CA ARG A 73 2.89 -24.53 11.84
C ARG A 73 1.96 -23.38 12.21
N ASP A 74 1.23 -23.50 13.31
CA ASP A 74 0.26 -22.49 13.73
C ASP A 74 0.97 -21.17 14.09
N ARG A 75 2.14 -21.24 14.74
CA ARG A 75 2.98 -20.08 15.04
C ARG A 75 3.55 -19.42 13.79
N VAL A 76 3.95 -20.21 12.79
CA VAL A 76 4.41 -19.70 11.48
C VAL A 76 3.27 -18.99 10.76
N MET A 77 2.07 -19.59 10.73
CA MET A 77 0.91 -19.02 10.08
C MET A 77 0.49 -17.71 10.76
N ALA A 78 0.41 -17.67 12.08
CA ALA A 78 0.09 -16.46 12.84
C ALA A 78 1.10 -15.32 12.57
N ARG A 79 2.40 -15.62 12.52
CA ARG A 79 3.43 -14.63 12.18
C ARG A 79 3.31 -14.14 10.73
N ARG A 80 3.07 -15.04 9.77
CA ARG A 80 2.86 -14.66 8.37
C ARG A 80 1.64 -13.75 8.22
N THR A 81 0.54 -14.06 8.91
CA THR A 81 -0.66 -13.21 8.91
C THR A 81 -0.36 -11.84 9.52
N ALA A 82 0.31 -11.77 10.68
CA ALA A 82 0.64 -10.51 11.33
C ALA A 82 1.59 -9.61 10.49
N VAL A 83 2.61 -10.20 9.85
CA VAL A 83 3.50 -9.47 8.93
C VAL A 83 2.70 -8.95 7.73
N GLN A 84 1.81 -9.78 7.18
CA GLN A 84 1.00 -9.40 6.03
C GLN A 84 -0.02 -8.29 6.35
N ASP A 85 -0.65 -8.32 7.52
CA ASP A 85 -1.58 -7.29 7.96
C ASP A 85 -0.86 -5.94 8.16
N HIS A 86 0.32 -5.97 8.79
CA HIS A 86 1.20 -4.79 8.92
C HIS A 86 1.62 -4.21 7.57
N THR A 87 1.94 -5.08 6.61
CA THR A 87 2.24 -4.65 5.23
C THR A 87 1.02 -4.01 4.57
N ILE A 88 -0.18 -4.57 4.74
CA ILE A 88 -1.42 -4.02 4.16
C ILE A 88 -1.77 -2.67 4.77
N GLU A 89 -1.62 -2.52 6.09
CA GLU A 89 -1.88 -1.26 6.80
C GLU A 89 -0.96 -0.14 6.27
N LYS A 90 0.35 -0.38 6.21
CA LYS A 90 1.32 0.57 5.64
C LYS A 90 1.00 0.94 4.20
N ARG A 91 0.58 -0.06 3.41
CA ARG A 91 0.16 0.15 2.02
C ARG A 91 -1.06 1.05 1.92
N LEU A 92 -2.07 0.80 2.73
CA LEU A 92 -3.29 1.62 2.77
C LEU A 92 -2.98 3.03 3.24
N HIS A 93 -2.18 3.19 4.29
CA HIS A 93 -1.76 4.49 4.80
C HIS A 93 -1.10 5.33 3.70
N HIS A 94 -0.10 4.78 3.02
CA HIS A 94 0.56 5.47 1.90
C HIS A 94 -0.41 5.80 0.76
N LEU A 95 -1.30 4.87 0.40
CA LEU A 95 -2.30 5.13 -0.64
C LEU A 95 -3.24 6.27 -0.24
N PHE A 96 -3.67 6.35 1.02
CA PHE A 96 -4.51 7.45 1.48
C PHE A 96 -3.78 8.79 1.50
N GLU A 97 -2.52 8.85 1.93
CA GLU A 97 -1.73 10.08 1.83
C GLU A 97 -1.59 10.56 0.38
N VAL A 98 -1.32 9.64 -0.55
CA VAL A 98 -1.25 9.96 -1.98
C VAL A 98 -2.61 10.40 -2.53
N TYR A 99 -3.71 9.81 -2.04
CA TYR A 99 -5.05 10.24 -2.41
C TYR A 99 -5.32 11.68 -1.96
N LEU A 100 -4.97 12.03 -0.72
CA LEU A 100 -5.21 13.37 -0.15
C LEU A 100 -4.45 14.44 -0.92
N VAL A 101 -3.15 14.24 -1.19
CA VAL A 101 -2.38 15.21 -1.99
C VAL A 101 -2.92 15.28 -3.43
N ALA A 102 -3.31 14.15 -4.03
CA ALA A 102 -3.86 14.15 -5.38
C ALA A 102 -5.20 14.89 -5.48
N ASP A 103 -6.05 14.77 -4.45
CA ASP A 103 -7.33 15.47 -4.35
C ASP A 103 -7.13 16.98 -4.18
N GLU A 104 -6.24 17.38 -3.25
CA GLU A 104 -5.91 18.78 -3.00
C GLU A 104 -5.42 19.49 -4.26
N TYR A 105 -4.52 18.86 -5.01
CA TYR A 105 -3.98 19.41 -6.26
C TYR A 105 -4.84 19.07 -7.50
N ARG A 106 -6.02 18.49 -7.32
CA ARG A 106 -6.97 18.13 -8.39
C ARG A 106 -6.34 17.34 -9.53
N ILE A 107 -5.64 16.27 -9.18
CA ILE A 107 -5.05 15.33 -10.14
C ILE A 107 -5.99 14.14 -10.27
N THR A 108 -7.08 14.30 -11.01
CA THR A 108 -8.16 13.29 -11.13
C THR A 108 -7.65 11.94 -11.63
N SER A 109 -6.65 11.93 -12.52
CA SER A 109 -6.07 10.67 -13.00
C SER A 109 -5.33 9.91 -11.90
N LEU A 110 -4.80 10.61 -10.90
CA LEU A 110 -4.14 9.99 -9.76
C LEU A 110 -5.14 9.54 -8.71
N THR A 111 -6.15 10.37 -8.36
CA THR A 111 -7.19 9.96 -7.40
C THR A 111 -7.92 8.70 -7.88
N THR A 112 -8.35 8.65 -9.14
CA THR A 112 -8.96 7.45 -9.75
C THR A 112 -8.04 6.23 -9.65
N HIS A 113 -6.76 6.39 -10.01
CA HIS A 113 -5.79 5.30 -9.96
C HIS A 113 -5.56 4.75 -8.54
N ILE A 114 -5.56 5.63 -7.54
CA ILE A 114 -5.42 5.25 -6.14
C ILE A 114 -6.69 4.56 -5.64
N THR A 115 -7.88 5.06 -5.98
CA THR A 115 -9.16 4.41 -5.63
C THR A 115 -9.24 2.99 -6.18
N GLU A 116 -8.85 2.77 -7.44
CA GLU A 116 -8.77 1.43 -8.04
C GLU A 116 -7.81 0.51 -7.27
N LYS A 117 -6.65 1.04 -6.84
CA LYS A 117 -5.68 0.27 -6.05
C LYS A 117 -6.21 -0.10 -4.68
N VAL A 118 -6.84 0.84 -3.98
CA VAL A 118 -7.47 0.59 -2.67
C VAL A 118 -8.56 -0.48 -2.81
N TYR A 119 -9.42 -0.36 -3.83
CA TYR A 119 -10.44 -1.35 -4.13
C TYR A 119 -9.84 -2.74 -4.36
N CYS A 120 -8.83 -2.86 -5.23
CA CYS A 120 -8.15 -4.13 -5.49
C CYS A 120 -7.52 -4.73 -4.22
N LEU A 121 -6.90 -3.90 -3.38
CA LEU A 121 -6.27 -4.34 -2.14
C LEU A 121 -7.32 -4.87 -1.14
N LEU A 122 -8.39 -4.10 -0.91
CA LEU A 122 -9.48 -4.51 -0.01
C LEU A 122 -10.18 -5.76 -0.52
N ASN A 123 -10.52 -5.81 -1.81
CA ASN A 123 -11.18 -6.96 -2.41
C ASN A 123 -10.34 -8.24 -2.27
N THR A 124 -9.03 -8.14 -2.52
CA THR A 124 -8.10 -9.27 -2.34
C THR A 124 -8.04 -9.73 -0.89
N THR A 125 -7.99 -8.80 0.07
CA THR A 125 -7.94 -9.10 1.50
C THR A 125 -9.24 -9.76 1.98
N ILE A 126 -10.41 -9.23 1.58
CA ILE A 126 -11.72 -9.80 1.89
C ILE A 126 -11.86 -11.21 1.32
N HIS A 127 -11.53 -11.41 0.04
CA HIS A 127 -11.60 -12.74 -0.58
C HIS A 127 -10.68 -13.75 0.11
N ARG A 128 -9.49 -13.33 0.54
CA ARG A 128 -8.57 -14.19 1.30
C ARG A 128 -9.15 -14.56 2.66
N TYR A 129 -9.70 -13.58 3.38
CA TYR A 129 -10.36 -13.81 4.67
C TYR A 129 -11.49 -14.84 4.55
N LEU A 130 -12.40 -14.64 3.59
CA LEU A 130 -13.52 -15.55 3.33
C LEU A 130 -13.05 -16.96 2.92
N LYS A 131 -11.99 -17.07 2.12
CA LYS A 131 -11.40 -18.36 1.74
C LYS A 131 -10.81 -19.09 2.95
N ASN A 132 -10.16 -18.36 3.85
CA ASN A 132 -9.57 -18.94 5.05
C ASN A 132 -10.65 -19.41 6.03
N GLN A 133 -11.74 -18.64 6.23
CA GLN A 133 -12.88 -19.08 7.05
C GLN A 133 -13.43 -20.44 6.59
N LYS A 134 -13.74 -20.59 5.29
CA LYS A 134 -14.24 -21.86 4.73
C LYS A 134 -13.28 -23.03 4.92
N ARG A 135 -11.98 -22.76 5.01
CA ARG A 135 -10.94 -23.77 5.24
C ARG A 135 -10.84 -24.20 6.70
N PHE A 136 -11.17 -23.30 7.64
CA PHE A 136 -11.29 -23.63 9.05
C PHE A 136 -12.57 -24.40 9.35
N ASP A 137 -13.71 -24.06 8.72
CA ASP A 137 -14.96 -24.82 8.87
C ASP A 137 -14.80 -26.31 8.49
N PHE A 138 -13.94 -26.60 7.50
CA PHE A 138 -13.60 -27.96 7.06
C PHE A 138 -12.67 -28.74 8.01
N LEU A 139 -12.02 -28.09 8.98
CA LEU A 139 -11.10 -28.73 9.94
C LEU A 139 -11.78 -29.10 11.27
N PHE A 140 -13.05 -28.72 11.46
CA PHE A 140 -13.85 -28.99 12.65
C PHE A 140 -15.05 -29.93 12.40
N TYR A 141 -15.09 -30.57 11.22
CA TYR A 141 -15.95 -31.70 10.87
C TYR A 141 -15.08 -32.93 10.59
#